data_AF-A0A2W5MTW0-F1
#
_entry.id   AF-A0A2W5MTW0-F1
#
_cell.length_a   1.000
_cell.length_b   1.000
_cell.length_c   1.000
_cell.angle_alpha   90.00
_cell.angle_beta   90.00
_cell.angle_gamma   90.00
#
_symmetry.space_group_name_H-M   'P 1'
#
loop_
_entity.id
_entity.type
_entity.pdbx_description
1 polymer ?
#
loop_
_entity_poly.entity_id
_entity_poly.type
_entity_poly.pdbx_seq_one_letter_code
_entity_poly.pdbx_strand_id
1 'polypeptide(L)'
;MANWIAVTVTIWPGQVLDTKLPVLILASFLIGSIPTWIALRATRWTLNRRLDNSERQLADLRALANRPVDPAPPPAPASVPSPAAPAPVNDIPPAPTDLFRTDKP
;
A
#
# COMPACT_ATOMS: atom_id res chain seq x y z
N MET A 1 33.86 -17.16 -34.24
CA MET A 1 34.53 -18.00 -33.23
C MET A 1 34.05 -17.54 -31.87
N ALA A 2 33.28 -18.35 -31.14
CA ALA A 2 32.76 -17.97 -29.82
C ALA A 2 33.85 -18.20 -28.76
N ASN A 3 34.20 -17.15 -28.02
CA ASN A 3 35.20 -17.19 -26.97
C ASN A 3 34.58 -17.76 -25.68
N TRP A 4 34.82 -19.06 -25.43
CA TRP A 4 34.34 -19.80 -24.24
C TRP A 4 35.47 -20.03 -23.23
N ILE A 5 36.25 -18.99 -22.92
CA ILE A 5 37.35 -19.08 -21.95
C ILE A 5 36.78 -19.40 -20.56
N ALA A 6 37.14 -20.56 -20.02
CA ALA A 6 36.88 -20.91 -18.63
C ALA A 6 37.89 -20.16 -17.77
N VAL A 7 37.42 -19.29 -16.88
CA VAL A 7 38.27 -18.71 -15.84
C VAL A 7 37.89 -19.39 -14.54
N THR A 8 38.87 -20.08 -13.97
CA THR A 8 38.81 -20.71 -12.66
C THR A 8 38.82 -19.63 -11.58
N VAL A 9 37.70 -19.47 -10.87
CA VAL A 9 37.61 -18.58 -9.70
C VAL A 9 37.52 -19.46 -8.46
N THR A 10 38.54 -19.36 -7.60
CA THR A 10 38.64 -20.12 -6.35
C THR A 10 37.90 -19.37 -5.25
N ILE A 11 36.74 -19.86 -4.82
CA ILE A 11 35.87 -19.18 -3.83
C ILE A 11 36.27 -19.52 -2.37
N TRP A 12 36.98 -20.64 -2.16
CA TRP A 12 37.52 -21.10 -0.87
C TRP A 12 38.71 -22.06 -1.13
N PRO A 13 39.70 -22.23 -0.23
CA PRO A 13 40.81 -23.16 -0.46
C PRO A 13 40.26 -24.60 -0.63
N GLY A 14 40.25 -25.09 -1.87
CA GLY A 14 39.79 -26.45 -2.23
C GLY A 14 38.46 -26.54 -3.00
N GLN A 15 37.72 -25.46 -3.21
CA GLN A 15 36.52 -25.44 -4.07
C GLN A 15 36.79 -24.67 -5.36
N VAL A 16 37.23 -25.40 -6.38
CA VAL A 16 37.41 -24.92 -7.75
C VAL A 16 36.13 -25.21 -8.51
N LEU A 17 35.20 -24.27 -8.53
CA LEU A 17 34.00 -24.41 -9.35
C LEU A 17 34.32 -23.89 -10.75
N ASP A 18 34.58 -24.80 -11.69
CA ASP A 18 34.76 -24.52 -13.13
C ASP A 18 33.47 -23.95 -13.74
N THR A 19 33.18 -22.69 -13.43
CA THR A 19 31.97 -22.01 -13.89
C THR A 19 32.37 -21.01 -14.96
N LYS A 20 31.88 -21.21 -16.19
CA LYS A 20 32.16 -20.33 -17.34
C LYS A 20 31.90 -18.86 -17.00
N LEU A 21 32.78 -17.95 -17.47
CA LEU A 21 32.67 -16.48 -17.31
C LEU A 21 31.24 -15.91 -17.37
N PRO A 22 30.41 -16.26 -18.39
CA PRO A 22 29.06 -15.73 -18.50
C PRO A 22 28.15 -16.06 -17.32
N VAL A 23 28.37 -17.18 -16.62
CA VAL A 23 27.55 -17.57 -15.48
C VAL A 23 27.81 -16.66 -14.27
N LEU A 24 29.06 -16.23 -14.05
CA LEU A 24 29.38 -15.28 -12.99
C LEU A 24 28.77 -13.90 -13.26
N ILE A 25 28.79 -13.46 -14.52
CA ILE A 25 28.15 -12.21 -14.94
C ILE A 25 26.64 -12.30 -14.72
N LEU A 26 26.02 -13.40 -15.13
CA LEU A 26 24.59 -13.62 -14.94
C LEU A 26 24.23 -13.68 -13.46
N ALA A 27 25.03 -14.36 -12.63
CA ALA A 27 24.82 -14.44 -11.18
C ALA A 27 24.93 -13.06 -10.51
N SER A 28 25.97 -12.28 -10.83
CA SER A 28 26.14 -10.91 -10.32
C SER A 28 24.99 -10.00 -10.77
N PHE A 29 24.57 -10.10 -12.04
CA PHE A 29 23.44 -9.37 -12.57
C PHE A 29 22.14 -9.75 -11.86
N LEU A 30 21.88 -11.05 -11.65
CA LEU A 30 20.73 -11.53 -10.91
C LEU A 30 20.75 -10.99 -9.48
N ILE A 31 21.88 -11.06 -8.78
CA ILE A 31 22.02 -10.53 -7.42
C ILE A 31 21.69 -9.03 -7.38
N GLY A 32 22.18 -8.25 -8.34
CA GLY A 32 21.86 -6.82 -8.46
C GLY A 32 20.43 -6.53 -8.93
N SER A 33 19.82 -7.42 -9.72
CA SER A 33 18.51 -7.25 -10.34
C SER A 33 17.36 -7.82 -9.49
N ILE A 34 17.65 -8.75 -8.57
CA ILE A 34 16.69 -9.35 -7.64
C ILE A 34 15.93 -8.29 -6.83
N PRO A 35 16.58 -7.29 -6.19
CA PRO A 35 15.89 -6.26 -5.41
C PRO A 35 14.87 -5.50 -6.26
N THR A 36 15.27 -5.10 -7.46
CA THR A 36 14.44 -4.38 -8.43
C THR A 36 13.28 -5.27 -8.89
N TRP A 37 13.55 -6.52 -9.24
CA TRP A 37 12.53 -7.48 -9.67
C TRP A 37 11.49 -7.75 -8.57
N ILE A 38 11.93 -7.92 -7.32
CA ILE A 38 11.03 -8.06 -6.16
C ILE A 38 10.19 -6.81 -5.98
N ALA A 39 10.77 -5.61 -6.07
CA ALA A 39 10.03 -4.35 -5.95
C ALA A 39 8.93 -4.22 -7.02
N LEU A 40 9.25 -4.55 -8.28
CA LEU A 40 8.27 -4.58 -9.36
C LEU A 40 7.17 -5.61 -9.09
N ARG A 41 7.54 -6.81 -8.64
CA ARG A 41 6.58 -7.88 -8.32
C ARG A 41 5.67 -7.50 -7.15
N ALA A 42 6.22 -6.90 -6.10
CA ALA A 42 5.49 -6.43 -4.94
C ALA A 42 4.48 -5.36 -5.33
N THR A 43 4.87 -4.38 -6.15
CA THR A 43 3.97 -3.33 -6.65
C THR A 43 2.77 -3.92 -7.39
N ARG A 44 3.00 -4.91 -8.26
CA ARG A 44 1.92 -5.59 -8.98
C ARG A 44 0.98 -6.34 -8.03
N TRP A 45 1.52 -6.95 -6.98
CA TRP A 45 0.73 -7.65 -5.97
C TRP A 45 -0.10 -6.71 -5.10
N THR A 46 0.47 -5.57 -4.68
CA THR A 46 -0.25 -4.58 -3.87
C THR A 46 -1.39 -3.94 -4.67
N LEU A 47 -1.19 -3.64 -5.95
CA LEU A 47 -2.24 -3.11 -6.83
C LEU A 47 -3.44 -4.07 -6.93
N ASN A 48 -3.20 -5.36 -7.17
CA ASN A 48 -4.28 -6.36 -7.20
C ASN A 48 -5.02 -6.43 -5.86
N ARG A 49 -4.28 -6.45 -4.74
CA ARG A 49 -4.90 -6.42 -3.40
C ARG A 49 -5.75 -5.17 -3.16
N ARG A 50 -5.32 -4.01 -3.66
CA ARG A 50 -6.10 -2.77 -3.53
C ARG A 50 -7.38 -2.85 -4.35
N LEU A 51 -7.33 -3.41 -5.57
CA LEU A 51 -8.52 -3.67 -6.38
C LEU A 51 -9.50 -4.58 -5.66
N ASP A 52 -9.05 -5.74 -5.16
CA ASP A 52 -9.91 -6.68 -4.44
C ASP A 52 -10.60 -6.03 -3.22
N ASN A 53 -9.87 -5.19 -2.48
CA ASN A 53 -10.43 -4.46 -1.34
C ASN A 53 -11.45 -3.40 -1.79
N SER A 54 -11.14 -2.63 -2.83
CA SER A 54 -12.07 -1.63 -3.37
C SER A 54 -13.35 -2.28 -3.92
N GLU A 55 -13.24 -3.43 -4.59
CA GLU A 55 -14.39 -4.20 -5.07
C GLU A 55 -15.30 -4.64 -3.92
N ARG A 56 -14.72 -5.12 -2.81
CA ARG A 56 -15.49 -5.50 -1.61
C ARG A 56 -16.17 -4.29 -0.97
N GLN A 57 -15.48 -3.16 -0.86
CA GLN A 57 -16.07 -1.92 -0.34
C GLN A 57 -17.23 -1.43 -1.21
N LEU A 58 -17.08 -1.49 -2.54
CA LEU A 58 -18.16 -1.15 -3.46
C LEU A 58 -19.34 -2.11 -3.35
N ALA A 59 -19.08 -3.41 -3.18
CA ALA A 59 -20.13 -4.39 -2.96
C ALA A 59 -20.89 -4.15 -1.65
N ASP A 60 -20.19 -3.80 -0.56
CA ASP A 60 -20.78 -3.48 0.73
C ASP A 60 -21.61 -2.18 0.69
N LEU A 61 -21.07 -1.12 0.10
CA LEU A 61 -21.80 0.13 -0.11
C LEU A 61 -23.05 -0.09 -0.99
N ARG A 62 -22.93 -0.92 -2.02
CA ARG A 62 -24.08 -1.30 -2.86
C ARG A 62 -25.10 -2.09 -2.04
N ALA A 63 -24.69 -3.00 -1.18
CA ALA A 63 -25.59 -3.76 -0.31
C ALA A 63 -26.32 -2.85 0.69
N LEU A 64 -25.62 -1.88 1.28
CA LEU A 64 -26.21 -0.85 2.14
C LEU A 64 -27.19 0.05 1.38
N ALA A 65 -26.85 0.47 0.17
CA ALA A 65 -27.74 1.26 -0.68
C ALA A 65 -29.00 0.50 -1.10
N ASN A 66 -28.88 -0.82 -1.28
CA ASN A 66 -30.00 -1.70 -1.61
C ASN A 66 -30.74 -2.25 -0.38
N ARG A 67 -30.39 -1.80 0.84
CA ARG A 67 -31.11 -2.15 2.06
C ARG A 67 -32.58 -1.70 1.90
N PRO A 68 -33.55 -2.59 2.11
CA PRO A 68 -34.95 -2.20 2.18
C PRO A 68 -35.11 -1.14 3.28
N VAL A 69 -35.63 0.03 2.92
CA VAL A 69 -36.05 1.04 3.88
C VAL A 69 -37.21 0.44 4.68
N ASP A 70 -36.96 0.13 5.93
CA ASP A 70 -38.02 -0.22 6.89
C ASP A 70 -38.95 1.01 7.01
N PRO A 71 -40.27 0.87 6.85
CA PRO A 71 -41.18 2.01 6.91
C PRO A 71 -41.04 2.69 8.28
N ALA A 72 -40.69 3.98 8.25
CA ALA A 72 -40.53 4.77 9.46
C ALA A 72 -41.80 4.70 10.34
N PRO A 73 -41.68 4.43 11.65
CA PRO A 73 -42.79 4.58 12.57
C PRO A 73 -43.35 6.02 12.51
N PRO A 74 -44.67 6.20 12.61
CA PRO A 74 -45.31 7.51 12.50
C PRO A 74 -44.71 8.52 13.49
N PRO A 75 -44.60 9.80 13.11
CA PRO A 75 -43.98 10.81 13.94
C PRO A 75 -44.75 10.97 15.26
N ALA A 76 -44.07 10.70 16.37
CA ALA A 76 -44.55 11.11 17.70
C ALA A 76 -44.57 12.65 17.77
N PRO A 77 -45.54 13.26 18.48
CA PRO A 77 -45.70 14.70 18.54
C PRO A 77 -44.44 15.38 19.10
N ALA A 78 -43.96 16.39 18.36
CA ALA A 78 -42.78 17.17 18.68
C ALA A 78 -42.94 17.91 20.01
N SER A 79 -42.08 17.60 20.98
CA SER A 79 -41.82 18.46 22.12
C SER A 79 -41.07 19.69 21.62
N VAL A 80 -41.74 20.84 21.62
CA VAL A 80 -41.16 22.14 21.27
C VAL A 80 -40.04 22.46 22.27
N PRO A 81 -38.76 22.62 21.87
CA PRO A 81 -37.76 23.17 22.76
C PRO A 81 -37.98 24.67 22.94
N SER A 82 -38.10 25.09 24.20
CA SER A 82 -38.18 26.48 24.64
C SER A 82 -36.99 27.31 24.11
N PRO A 83 -37.17 28.59 23.71
CA PRO A 83 -36.07 29.41 23.22
C PRO A 83 -35.12 29.77 24.37
N ALA A 84 -34.00 29.05 24.49
CA ALA A 84 -32.87 29.43 25.31
C ALA A 84 -31.80 30.11 24.44
N ALA A 85 -31.23 31.18 24.99
CA ALA A 85 -30.31 32.15 24.40
C ALA A 85 -29.17 31.57 23.52
N PRO A 86 -28.65 32.37 22.55
CA PRO A 86 -27.54 31.94 21.69
C PRO A 86 -26.29 31.69 22.53
N ALA A 87 -25.90 30.42 22.64
CA ALA A 87 -24.59 30.04 23.14
C ALA A 87 -23.51 30.50 22.13
N PRO A 88 -22.39 31.09 22.58
CA PRO A 88 -21.28 31.39 21.68
C PRO A 88 -20.73 30.07 21.12
N VAL A 89 -20.90 29.89 19.80
CA VAL A 89 -20.28 28.81 19.03
C VAL A 89 -18.77 29.02 19.08
N ASN A 90 -18.11 28.26 19.95
CA ASN A 90 -16.66 28.23 20.08
C ASN A 90 -16.10 26.86 19.67
N ASP A 91 -16.77 26.19 18.71
CA ASP A 91 -16.38 24.89 18.16
C ASP A 91 -15.57 25.05 16.86
N ILE A 92 -14.58 25.94 16.87
CA ILE A 92 -13.51 25.88 15.88
C ILE A 92 -12.45 24.93 16.46
N PRO A 93 -12.26 23.72 15.89
CA PRO A 93 -11.14 22.88 16.31
C PRO A 93 -9.84 23.67 16.11
N PRO A 94 -8.88 23.61 17.06
CA PRO A 94 -7.61 24.31 16.91
C PRO A 94 -6.97 23.87 15.59
N ALA A 95 -6.56 24.84 14.78
CA ALA A 95 -5.90 24.57 13.51
C ALA A 95 -4.74 23.57 13.73
N PRO A 96 -4.62 22.49 12.93
CA PRO A 96 -3.53 21.53 13.08
C PRO A 96 -2.18 22.25 12.92
N THR A 97 -1.46 22.45 14.01
CA THR A 97 -0.14 23.10 14.04
C THR A 97 0.97 22.25 13.45
N ASP A 98 0.68 20.99 13.09
CA ASP A 98 1.65 20.03 12.58
C ASP A 98 1.88 20.09 11.06
N LEU A 99 1.21 21.00 10.35
CA LEU A 99 1.35 21.15 8.88
C LEU A 99 2.72 21.72 8.44
N PHE A 100 3.53 22.25 9.38
CA PHE A 100 4.82 22.88 9.08
C PHE A 100 6.02 22.25 9.79
N ARG A 101 5.90 21.03 10.35
CA ARG A 101 7.05 20.33 10.92
C ARG A 101 7.95 19.80 9.80
N THR A 102 8.80 20.69 9.28
CA THR A 102 9.98 20.31 8.51
C THR A 102 10.99 19.71 9.48
N ASP A 103 10.93 18.39 9.68
CA ASP A 103 12.04 17.64 10.27
C ASP A 103 13.24 17.76 9.31
N LYS A 104 14.20 18.58 9.72
CA LYS A 104 15.48 18.81 9.07
C LYS A 104 16.56 18.13 9.92
N PRO A 105 17.40 17.25 9.36
CA PRO A 105 18.79 17.12 9.78
C PRO A 105 19.65 18.23 9.16
#